data_AF-A0A1Y5FJ52-F1
#
_entry.id   AF-A0A1Y5FJ52-F1
#
_cell.length_a   1.000
_cell.length_b   1.000
_cell.length_c   1.000
_cell.angle_alpha   90.00
_cell.angle_beta   90.00
_cell.angle_gamma   90.00
#
_symmetry.space_group_name_H-M   'P 1'
#
loop_
_entity.id
_entity.type
_entity.pdbx_description
1 polymer ?
#
loop_
_entity_poly.entity_id
_entity_poly.type
_entity_poly.pdbx_seq_one_letter_code
_entity_poly.pdbx_strand_id
1 'polypeptide(L)'
;MAQTPITNQGSGKVYPGKFIWHDLLTPEPTKAGQFYEALFGWDIEYHPNYSLVRNGDKLIAGIVKAQSAEQQARGGLWLPTASVADVDATAKLVTAHGGKILKG
;
A
#
# COMPACT_ATOMS: atom_id res chain seq x y z
N MET A 1 12.60 -11.65 -1.98
CA MET A 1 12.66 -11.77 -0.50
C MET A 1 11.38 -11.14 0.06
N ALA A 2 10.69 -11.82 0.96
CA ALA A 2 9.50 -11.26 1.61
C ALA A 2 9.90 -10.07 2.49
N GLN A 3 9.08 -9.02 2.52
CA GLN A 3 9.29 -7.88 3.43
C GLN A 3 9.05 -8.32 4.87
N THR A 4 9.82 -7.77 5.81
CA THR A 4 9.58 -7.98 7.25
C THR A 4 8.22 -7.39 7.60
N PRO A 5 7.32 -8.15 8.27
CA PRO A 5 6.05 -7.63 8.71
C PRO A 5 6.24 -6.42 9.62
N ILE A 6 5.51 -5.35 9.33
CA ILE A 6 5.54 -4.12 10.13
C ILE A 6 4.83 -4.32 11.47
N THR A 7 3.80 -5.17 11.47
CA THR A 7 3.08 -5.58 12.67
C THR A 7 3.51 -6.98 13.07
N ASN A 8 4.05 -7.13 14.28
CA ASN A 8 4.52 -8.43 14.81
C ASN A 8 3.39 -9.42 15.13
N GLN A 9 2.15 -8.94 15.26
CA GLN A 9 0.96 -9.78 15.42
C GLN A 9 -0.18 -9.28 14.54
N GLY A 10 -0.74 -10.17 13.73
CA GLY A 10 -1.98 -9.88 13.01
C GLY A 10 -3.12 -9.71 14.01
N SER A 11 -3.98 -8.71 13.79
CA SER A 11 -5.10 -8.42 14.71
C SER A 11 -6.13 -9.55 14.83
N GLY A 12 -6.07 -10.57 13.96
CA GLY A 12 -7.08 -11.64 13.83
C GLY A 12 -8.42 -11.16 13.29
N LYS A 13 -8.58 -9.85 13.02
CA LYS A 13 -9.82 -9.26 12.52
C LYS A 13 -9.83 -9.30 11.00
N VAL A 14 -10.91 -9.83 10.44
CA VAL A 14 -11.15 -9.87 8.99
C VAL A 14 -12.27 -8.90 8.67
N TYR A 15 -12.11 -8.10 7.62
CA TYR A 15 -13.11 -7.09 7.21
C TYR A 15 -13.47 -7.24 5.72
N PRO A 16 -14.04 -8.38 5.28
CA PRO A 16 -14.25 -8.62 3.86
C PRO A 16 -15.01 -7.48 3.18
N GLY A 17 -14.50 -7.01 2.04
CA GLY A 17 -15.07 -5.91 1.26
C GLY A 17 -14.74 -4.50 1.78
N LYS A 18 -13.97 -4.35 2.86
CA LYS A 18 -13.48 -3.04 3.33
C LYS A 18 -12.09 -2.75 2.78
N PHE A 19 -11.83 -1.49 2.45
CA PHE A 19 -10.47 -1.01 2.24
C PHE A 19 -9.76 -0.90 3.60
N ILE A 20 -8.63 -1.59 3.72
CA ILE A 20 -7.89 -1.72 4.98
C ILE A 20 -6.51 -1.07 4.92
N TRP A 21 -6.04 -0.71 3.72
CA TRP A 21 -4.71 -0.16 3.53
C TRP A 21 -4.60 0.62 2.20
N HIS A 22 -3.60 1.50 2.10
CA HIS A 22 -3.33 2.28 0.91
C HIS A 22 -1.83 2.44 0.71
N ASP A 23 -1.35 2.13 -0.49
CA ASP A 23 0.04 2.36 -0.89
C ASP A 23 0.14 3.49 -1.90
N LEU A 24 1.03 4.45 -1.65
CA LEU A 24 1.47 5.40 -2.66
C LEU A 24 2.70 4.87 -3.39
N LEU A 25 2.52 4.52 -4.66
CA LEU A 25 3.63 4.24 -5.56
C LEU A 25 4.08 5.56 -6.19
N THR A 26 5.35 5.90 -6.03
CA THR A 26 5.89 7.17 -6.56
C THR A 26 7.36 7.03 -6.96
N PRO A 27 7.84 7.77 -7.98
CA PRO A 27 9.27 7.83 -8.29
C PRO A 27 10.11 8.45 -7.15
N GLU A 28 9.51 9.35 -6.36
CA GLU A 28 10.19 10.17 -5.35
C GLU A 28 9.53 10.03 -3.96
N PRO A 29 9.72 8.91 -3.23
CA PRO A 29 9.06 8.66 -1.95
C PRO A 29 9.27 9.75 -0.90
N THR A 30 10.50 10.23 -0.74
CA THR A 30 10.82 11.26 0.26
C THR A 30 10.15 12.59 -0.05
N LYS A 31 10.14 13.03 -1.32
CA LYS A 31 9.47 14.28 -1.72
C LYS A 31 7.96 14.17 -1.55
N ALA A 32 7.38 13.03 -1.90
CA ALA A 32 5.95 12.78 -1.68
C ALA A 32 5.62 12.78 -0.19
N GLY A 33 6.47 12.17 0.65
CA GLY A 33 6.31 12.20 2.09
C GLY A 33 6.30 13.62 2.66
N GLN A 34 7.33 14.41 2.35
CA GLN A 34 7.45 15.81 2.77
C GLN A 34 6.25 16.67 2.35
N PHE A 35 5.70 16.40 1.16
CA PHE A 35 4.48 17.05 0.71
C PHE A 35 3.28 16.75 1.62
N TYR A 36 3.07 15.49 2.00
CA TYR A 36 1.94 15.10 2.86
C TYR A 36 2.15 15.45 4.34
N GLU A 37 3.40 15.46 4.82
CA GLU A 37 3.75 16.04 6.12
C GLU A 37 3.31 17.50 6.19
N ALA A 38 3.68 18.31 5.18
CA ALA A 38 3.32 19.73 5.14
C ALA A 38 1.82 19.97 4.93
N LEU A 39 1.16 19.15 4.11
CA LEU A 39 -0.25 19.35 3.75
C LEU A 39 -1.22 18.88 4.83
N PHE A 40 -0.95 17.73 5.46
CA PHE A 40 -1.88 17.07 6.37
C PHE A 40 -1.35 16.91 7.79
N GLY A 41 -0.07 17.24 8.05
CA GLY A 41 0.55 16.98 9.35
C GLY A 41 0.71 15.48 9.64
N TRP A 42 0.80 14.64 8.61
CA TRP A 42 1.07 13.21 8.79
C TRP A 42 2.49 12.99 9.29
N ASP A 43 2.67 11.95 10.10
CA ASP A 43 3.97 11.49 10.55
C ASP A 43 4.45 10.36 9.64
N ILE A 44 5.65 10.51 9.06
CA ILE A 44 6.19 9.57 8.09
C ILE A 44 7.51 8.97 8.60
N GLU A 45 7.47 7.67 8.81
CA GLU A 45 8.64 6.88 9.17
C GLU A 45 9.31 6.38 7.88
N TYR A 46 10.39 7.05 7.48
CA TYR A 46 11.10 6.73 6.25
C TYR A 46 11.98 5.49 6.41
N HIS A 47 11.70 4.46 5.60
CA HIS A 47 12.59 3.31 5.45
C HIS A 47 13.02 3.13 3.98
N PRO A 48 14.16 2.46 3.72
CA PRO A 48 14.72 2.36 2.36
C PRO A 48 13.78 1.77 1.31
N ASN A 49 12.93 0.82 1.70
CA ASN A 49 12.09 0.07 0.77
C ASN A 49 10.60 0.43 0.88
N TYR A 50 10.16 0.95 2.02
CA TYR A 50 8.75 1.15 2.32
C TYR A 50 8.60 2.10 3.51
N SER A 51 8.11 3.31 3.29
CA SER A 51 7.90 4.28 4.37
C SER A 51 6.49 4.14 4.93
N LEU A 52 6.34 4.30 6.24
CA LEU A 52 5.05 4.20 6.93
C LEU A 52 4.45 5.57 7.17
N VAL A 53 3.15 5.69 6.99
CA VAL A 53 2.42 6.94 7.17
C VAL A 53 1.42 6.79 8.32
N ARG A 54 1.50 7.71 9.28
CA ARG A 54 0.61 7.83 10.43
C ARG A 54 -0.14 9.15 10.43
N ASN A 55 -1.37 9.10 10.94
CA ASN A 55 -2.14 10.28 11.32
C ASN A 55 -2.48 10.16 12.81
N GLY A 56 -1.77 10.93 13.63
CA GLY A 56 -1.67 10.66 15.07
C GLY A 56 -1.13 9.24 15.32
N ASP A 57 -1.77 8.50 16.21
CA ASP A 57 -1.35 7.13 16.55
C ASP A 57 -1.79 6.07 15.52
N LYS A 58 -2.54 6.47 14.49
CA LYS A 58 -3.12 5.53 13.53
C LYS A 58 -2.24 5.38 12.31
N LEU A 59 -1.85 4.14 12.03
CA LEU A 59 -1.21 3.76 10.78
C LEU A 59 -2.25 3.75 9.63
N ILE A 60 -2.00 4.48 8.56
CA ILE A 60 -3.01 4.73 7.50
C ILE A 60 -2.58 4.34 6.08
N ALA A 61 -1.27 4.34 5.81
CA ALA A 61 -0.75 4.11 4.47
C ALA A 61 0.75 3.76 4.49
N GLY A 62 1.26 3.36 3.34
CA GLY A 62 2.69 3.37 3.06
C GLY A 62 3.06 4.09 1.78
N ILE A 63 4.35 4.41 1.65
CA ILE A 63 4.92 5.03 0.44
C ILE A 63 6.06 4.14 -0.04
N VAL A 64 6.00 3.76 -1.31
CA VAL A 64 6.95 2.85 -1.95
C VAL A 64 7.47 3.43 -3.26
N LYS A 65 8.75 3.16 -3.54
CA LYS A 65 9.35 3.56 -4.81
C LYS A 65 8.78 2.75 -5.96
N ALA A 66 8.27 3.43 -6.98
CA ALA A 66 7.89 2.83 -8.25
C ALA A 66 9.09 2.10 -8.88
N GLN A 67 8.92 0.83 -9.25
CA GLN A 67 10.02 -0.05 -9.65
C GLN A 67 10.26 -0.09 -11.16
N SER A 68 9.20 -0.04 -11.98
CA SER A 68 9.34 -0.03 -13.45
C SER A 68 9.43 1.40 -14.00
N ALA A 69 10.06 1.54 -15.16
CA ALA A 69 10.11 2.81 -15.88
C ALA A 69 8.70 3.31 -16.23
N GLU A 70 7.77 2.40 -16.58
CA GLU A 70 6.38 2.81 -16.85
C GLU A 70 5.68 3.30 -15.59
N GLN A 71 5.92 2.67 -14.43
CA GLN A 71 5.36 3.13 -13.16
C GLN A 71 5.92 4.52 -12.78
N GLN A 72 7.22 4.74 -12.96
CA GLN A 72 7.84 6.03 -12.68
C GLN A 72 7.32 7.13 -13.61
N ALA A 73 7.13 6.83 -14.90
CA ALA A 73 6.59 7.77 -15.88
C ALA A 73 5.13 8.19 -15.60
N ARG A 74 4.36 7.35 -14.90
CA ARG A 74 2.98 7.66 -14.48
C ARG A 74 2.90 8.64 -13.30
N GLY A 75 4.02 8.89 -12.61
CA GLY A 75 4.04 9.73 -11.41
C GLY A 75 3.50 9.00 -10.17
N GLY A 76 2.77 9.73 -9.32
CA GLY A 76 2.20 9.19 -8.08
C GLY A 76 0.89 8.44 -8.32
N LEU A 77 0.79 7.21 -7.81
CA LEU A 77 -0.41 6.36 -7.88
C LEU A 77 -0.76 5.82 -6.49
N TRP A 78 -1.97 6.11 -6.01
CA TRP A 78 -2.53 5.47 -4.82
C TRP A 78 -3.18 4.12 -5.17
N LEU A 79 -2.76 3.07 -4.48
CA LEU A 79 -3.28 1.71 -4.59
C LEU A 79 -4.02 1.32 -3.29
N PRO A 80 -5.36 1.25 -3.30
CA PRO A 80 -6.11 0.78 -2.16
C PRO A 80 -6.09 -0.76 -2.08
N THR A 81 -6.01 -1.30 -0.87
CA THR A 81 -6.09 -2.74 -0.59
C THR A 81 -7.41 -3.08 0.09
N ALA A 82 -8.19 -3.96 -0.53
CA ALA A 82 -9.41 -4.51 0.04
C ALA A 82 -9.13 -5.80 0.82
N SER A 83 -9.72 -5.94 2.00
CA SER A 83 -9.68 -7.20 2.77
C SER A 83 -10.62 -8.22 2.14
N VAL A 84 -10.16 -9.46 2.05
CA VAL A 84 -10.89 -10.62 1.55
C VAL A 84 -10.73 -11.77 2.52
N ALA A 85 -11.68 -12.70 2.52
CA ALA A 85 -11.63 -13.87 3.40
C ALA A 85 -10.50 -14.85 2.99
N ASP A 86 -10.22 -14.93 1.69
CA ASP A 86 -9.21 -15.80 1.11
C ASP A 86 -8.67 -15.12 -0.17
N VAL A 87 -7.37 -14.85 -0.20
CA VAL A 87 -6.69 -14.16 -1.32
C VAL A 87 -6.68 -15.04 -2.57
N ASP A 88 -6.40 -16.34 -2.43
CA ASP A 88 -6.28 -17.26 -3.55
C ASP A 88 -7.66 -17.53 -4.18
N ALA A 89 -8.69 -17.72 -3.35
CA ALA A 89 -10.05 -17.87 -3.83
C ALA A 89 -10.54 -16.59 -4.52
N THR A 90 -10.19 -15.41 -3.98
CA THR A 90 -10.58 -14.14 -4.60
C THR A 90 -9.84 -13.91 -5.91
N ALA A 91 -8.55 -14.25 -6.00
CA ALA A 91 -7.78 -14.14 -7.25
C ALA A 91 -8.41 -14.98 -8.37
N LYS A 92 -8.89 -16.19 -8.06
CA LYS A 92 -9.63 -17.04 -9.01
C LYS A 92 -10.96 -16.41 -9.46
N LEU A 93 -11.70 -15.79 -8.54
CA LEU A 93 -12.94 -15.07 -8.89
C LEU A 93 -12.64 -13.88 -9.81
N VAL A 94 -11.60 -13.10 -9.51
CA VAL A 94 -11.20 -11.96 -10.34
C VAL A 94 -10.94 -12.40 -11.78
N THR A 95 -10.18 -13.48 -12.00
CA THR A 95 -9.90 -13.96 -13.36
C THR A 95 -11.13 -14.56 -14.03
N ALA A 96 -11.96 -15.32 -13.29
CA ALA A 96 -13.20 -15.89 -13.81
C ALA A 96 -14.20 -14.82 -14.30
N HIS A 97 -14.13 -13.60 -13.76
CA HIS A 97 -14.97 -12.47 -14.12
C HIS A 97 -14.27 -11.42 -15.00
N GLY A 98 -13.18 -11.80 -15.69
CA GLY A 98 -12.53 -10.96 -16.71
C GLY A 98 -11.48 -9.98 -16.18
N GLY A 99 -11.18 -10.03 -14.87
CA GLY A 99 -10.05 -9.32 -14.29
C GLY A 99 -8.71 -9.98 -14.61
N LYS A 100 -7.62 -9.28 -14.26
CA LYS A 100 -6.25 -9.74 -14.50
C LYS A 100 -5.42 -9.69 -13.22
N ILE A 101 -4.69 -10.77 -12.94
CA ILE A 101 -3.67 -10.77 -11.88
C ILE A 101 -2.45 -10.03 -12.41
N LEU A 102 -2.12 -8.90 -11.78
CA LEU A 102 -0.96 -8.08 -12.13
C LEU A 102 0.31 -8.52 -11.37
N LYS A 103 0.14 -9.03 -10.15
CA LYS A 103 1.21 -9.50 -9.27
C LYS A 103 0.64 -10.59 -8.36
N GLY A 104 1.35 -11.71 -8.23
CA GLY A 104 0.98 -12.89 -7.44
C GLY A 104 2.23 -13.62 -6.98
#